data_AF-A0A2X2X7F4-F1
#
_entry.id   AF-A0A2X2X7F4-F1
#
_cell.length_a   1.000
_cell.length_b   1.000
_cell.length_c   1.000
_cell.angle_alpha   90.00
_cell.angle_beta   90.00
_cell.angle_gamma   90.00
#
_symmetry.space_group_name_H-M   'P 1'
#
loop_
_entity.id
_entity.type
_entity.pdbx_description
1 polymer ?
#
loop_
_entity_poly.entity_id
_entity_poly.type
_entity_poly.pdbx_seq_one_letter_code
_entity_poly.pdbx_strand_id
1 'polypeptide(L)'
;MTAMVIASGRRRGRFLLALPVLLLLLFMLAVIHLGVGARAVSPQTVIQALFHFDAKNFDHRIVISLRLLRMAAAMLVGAALGVAGVLLQALIRNPLGEPHILGLNAGAAFSVVLCTALGVAGLSQSLVAAGGAAALFSLVMALSSAGRGGVTPLKVTLCGVALSAMVSSLTAAILILDEQTLLAMRTWLVGDLAGMSWEKVRQALLPSLVGVVLAGSDSAGAEYSGARRPDGLWVGR
;
A
#
# COMPACT_ATOMS: atom_id res chain seq x y z
N MET A 1 0.74 18.48 36.02
CA MET A 1 -0.40 17.84 35.32
C MET A 1 -1.09 18.75 34.30
N THR A 2 -1.04 20.08 34.44
CA THR A 2 -1.76 21.05 33.58
C THR A 2 -1.18 21.22 32.17
N ALA A 3 0.15 21.14 31.98
CA ALA A 3 0.79 21.30 30.66
C ALA A 3 0.54 20.12 29.70
N MET A 4 0.35 18.91 30.23
CA MET A 4 0.15 17.68 29.45
C MET A 4 -1.29 17.57 28.89
N VAL A 5 -2.28 18.13 29.59
CA VAL A 5 -3.69 18.24 29.13
C VAL A 5 -3.83 19.28 28.01
N ILE A 6 -3.05 20.37 28.05
CA ILE A 6 -3.06 21.40 27.00
C ILE A 6 -2.42 20.86 25.70
N ALA A 7 -1.39 20.01 25.82
CA ALA A 7 -0.73 19.38 24.67
C ALA A 7 -1.61 18.32 23.98
N SER A 8 -2.47 17.60 24.71
CA SER A 8 -3.43 16.65 24.13
C SER A 8 -4.61 17.36 23.47
N GLY A 9 -5.12 18.46 24.06
CA GLY A 9 -6.17 19.30 23.49
C GLY A 9 -5.77 19.97 22.15
N ARG A 10 -4.54 20.50 22.05
CA ARG A 10 -4.03 21.07 20.79
C ARG A 10 -3.83 20.04 19.68
N ARG A 11 -3.39 18.82 20.00
CA ARG A 11 -3.27 17.73 19.01
C ARG A 11 -4.62 17.25 18.52
N ARG A 12 -5.62 17.13 19.41
CA ARG A 12 -6.99 16.74 19.07
C ARG A 12 -7.67 17.80 18.19
N GLY A 13 -7.51 19.10 18.51
CA GLY A 13 -8.02 20.20 17.69
C GLY A 13 -7.38 20.29 16.30
N ARG A 14 -6.07 20.07 16.18
CA ARG A 14 -5.38 19.99 14.88
C ARG A 14 -5.84 18.82 14.04
N PHE A 15 -6.06 17.65 14.64
CA PHE A 15 -6.57 16.48 13.93
C PHE A 15 -8.02 16.67 13.45
N LEU A 16 -8.87 17.25 14.31
CA LEU A 16 -10.29 17.55 14.00
C LEU A 16 -10.44 18.55 12.85
N LEU A 17 -9.47 19.45 12.66
CA LEU A 17 -9.45 20.38 11.52
C LEU A 17 -8.73 19.81 10.30
N ALA A 18 -7.67 19.01 10.49
CA ALA A 18 -6.88 18.46 9.39
C ALA A 18 -7.66 17.43 8.57
N LEU A 19 -8.46 16.57 9.23
CA LEU A 19 -9.24 15.53 8.54
C LEU A 19 -10.27 16.09 7.55
N PRO A 20 -11.18 17.01 7.91
CA PRO A 20 -12.15 17.55 6.95
C PRO A 20 -11.46 18.33 5.82
N VAL A 21 -10.36 19.04 6.11
CA VAL A 21 -9.58 19.73 5.07
C VAL A 21 -8.96 18.73 4.08
N LEU A 22 -8.39 17.63 4.57
CA LEU A 22 -7.82 16.59 3.73
C LEU A 22 -8.89 15.87 2.89
N LEU A 23 -10.06 15.59 3.47
CA LEU A 23 -11.19 15.00 2.76
C LEU A 23 -11.74 15.94 1.67
N LEU A 24 -11.84 17.23 1.98
CA LEU A 24 -12.25 18.24 0.99
C LEU A 24 -11.23 18.34 -0.15
N LEU A 25 -9.93 18.35 0.17
CA LEU A 25 -8.87 18.38 -0.83
C LEU A 25 -8.90 17.12 -1.70
N LEU A 26 -9.07 15.94 -1.09
CA LEU A 26 -9.21 14.68 -1.81
C LEU A 26 -10.41 14.69 -2.75
N PHE A 27 -11.56 15.18 -2.28
CA PHE A 27 -12.77 15.31 -3.10
C PHE A 27 -12.56 16.26 -4.28
N MET A 28 -11.97 17.43 -4.06
CA MET A 28 -11.66 18.38 -5.12
C MET A 28 -10.71 17.79 -6.17
N LEU A 29 -9.64 17.11 -5.73
CA LEU A 29 -8.69 16.43 -6.62
C LEU A 29 -9.37 15.29 -7.40
N ALA A 30 -10.27 14.55 -6.78
CA ALA A 30 -11.05 13.49 -7.43
C ALA A 30 -11.93 14.06 -8.57
N VAL A 31 -12.64 15.16 -8.31
CA VAL A 31 -13.47 15.84 -9.32
C VAL A 31 -12.60 16.36 -10.47
N ILE A 32 -11.47 17.01 -10.16
CA ILE A 32 -10.52 17.51 -11.17
C ILE A 32 -9.97 16.37 -12.03
N HIS A 33 -9.58 15.25 -11.40
CA HIS A 33 -9.05 14.07 -12.10
C HIS A 33 -10.04 13.50 -13.12
N LEU A 34 -11.35 13.56 -12.87
CA LEU A 34 -12.35 13.10 -13.83
C LEU A 34 -12.46 13.98 -15.07
N GLY A 35 -12.22 15.29 -14.96
CA GLY A 35 -12.27 16.24 -16.08
C GLY A 35 -10.95 16.36 -16.86
N VAL A 36 -9.81 16.16 -16.20
CA VAL A 36 -8.46 16.36 -16.74
C VAL A 36 -7.88 15.05 -17.29
N GLY A 37 -7.31 15.09 -18.51
CA GLY A 37 -6.63 13.97 -19.15
C GLY A 37 -6.19 14.31 -20.56
N ALA A 38 -5.82 13.31 -21.37
CA ALA A 38 -5.40 13.49 -22.76
C ALA A 38 -6.43 14.26 -23.63
N ARG A 39 -7.71 14.17 -23.25
CA ARG A 39 -8.80 14.99 -23.78
C ARG A 39 -9.49 15.70 -22.61
N ALA A 40 -9.60 17.02 -22.62
CA ALA A 40 -10.39 17.71 -21.59
C ALA A 40 -11.88 17.36 -21.75
N VAL A 41 -12.54 17.00 -20.65
CA VAL A 41 -13.98 16.71 -20.61
C VAL A 41 -14.65 17.77 -19.75
N SER A 42 -15.74 18.36 -20.25
CA SER A 42 -16.45 19.42 -19.51
C SER A 42 -17.01 18.88 -18.18
N PRO A 43 -17.07 19.69 -17.11
CA PRO A 43 -17.67 19.26 -15.84
C PRO A 43 -19.12 18.77 -15.99
N GLN A 44 -19.88 19.37 -16.90
CA GLN A 44 -21.26 18.99 -17.21
C GLN A 44 -21.31 17.56 -17.76
N THR A 45 -20.41 17.22 -18.70
CA THR A 45 -20.30 15.87 -19.26
C THR A 45 -19.83 14.86 -18.21
N VAL A 46 -18.98 15.23 -17.26
CA VAL A 46 -18.59 14.35 -16.14
C VAL A 46 -19.79 14.02 -15.27
N ILE A 47 -20.60 15.02 -14.90
CA ILE A 47 -21.82 14.81 -14.10
C ILE A 47 -22.83 13.93 -14.87
N GLN A 48 -23.03 14.21 -16.17
CA GLN A 48 -23.89 13.39 -17.02
C GLN A 48 -23.37 11.95 -17.12
N ALA A 49 -22.06 11.74 -17.28
CA ALA A 49 -21.47 10.41 -17.33
C ALA A 49 -21.70 9.61 -16.04
N LEU A 50 -21.70 10.27 -14.88
CA LEU A 50 -21.89 9.63 -13.57
C LEU A 50 -23.36 9.29 -13.27
N PHE A 51 -24.31 10.15 -13.63
CA PHE A 51 -25.72 9.99 -13.26
C PHE A 51 -26.63 9.54 -14.42
N HIS A 52 -26.25 9.82 -15.66
CA HIS A 52 -27.02 9.55 -16.88
C HIS A 52 -26.09 8.95 -17.96
N PHE A 53 -25.48 7.82 -17.62
CA PHE A 53 -24.50 7.17 -18.49
C PHE A 53 -25.12 6.81 -19.85
N ASP A 54 -24.39 7.15 -20.92
CA ASP A 54 -24.75 6.80 -22.29
C ASP A 54 -23.58 6.05 -22.91
N ALA A 55 -23.81 4.77 -23.21
CA ALA A 55 -22.80 3.91 -23.80
C ALA A 55 -22.44 4.29 -25.25
N LYS A 56 -23.21 5.14 -25.93
CA LYS A 56 -22.87 5.66 -27.26
C LYS A 56 -22.00 6.91 -27.19
N ASN A 57 -22.01 7.61 -26.05
CA ASN A 57 -21.18 8.78 -25.83
C ASN A 57 -19.74 8.37 -25.47
N PHE A 58 -18.80 8.74 -26.33
CA PHE A 58 -17.38 8.43 -26.17
C PHE A 58 -16.78 9.05 -24.89
N ASP A 59 -17.16 10.29 -24.54
CA ASP A 59 -16.66 10.96 -23.35
C ASP A 59 -17.17 10.29 -22.06
N HIS A 60 -18.42 9.82 -22.07
CA HIS A 60 -18.97 9.05 -20.94
C HIS A 60 -18.18 7.76 -20.72
N ARG A 61 -17.84 7.04 -21.80
CA ARG A 61 -16.98 5.84 -21.72
C ARG A 61 -15.60 6.14 -21.17
N ILE A 62 -14.96 7.24 -21.60
CA ILE A 62 -13.65 7.62 -21.07
C ILE A 62 -13.74 7.90 -19.57
N VAL A 63 -14.74 8.66 -19.13
CA VAL A 63 -14.92 9.02 -17.73
C VAL A 63 -15.13 7.77 -16.88
N ILE A 64 -16.02 6.86 -17.27
CA ILE A 64 -16.35 5.67 -16.47
C ILE A 64 -15.31 4.55 -16.60
N SER A 65 -14.94 4.17 -17.82
CA SER A 65 -14.14 2.96 -18.06
C SER A 65 -12.63 3.17 -17.87
N LEU A 66 -12.15 4.42 -17.91
CA LEU A 66 -10.73 4.72 -17.75
C LEU A 66 -10.45 5.57 -16.51
N ARG A 67 -11.10 6.73 -16.37
CA ARG A 67 -10.76 7.70 -15.32
C ARG A 67 -11.29 7.30 -13.95
N LEU A 68 -12.58 6.99 -13.87
CA LEU A 68 -13.21 6.55 -12.62
C LEU A 68 -12.54 5.27 -12.11
N LEU A 69 -12.27 4.33 -13.02
CA LEU A 69 -11.56 3.10 -12.70
C LEU A 69 -10.13 3.34 -12.19
N ARG A 70 -9.34 4.18 -12.87
CA ARG A 70 -7.99 4.55 -12.42
C ARG A 70 -8.02 5.28 -11.07
N MET A 71 -9.00 6.16 -10.87
CA MET A 71 -9.19 6.88 -9.61
C MET A 71 -9.52 5.92 -8.47
N ALA A 72 -10.43 4.97 -8.69
CA ALA A 72 -10.79 3.94 -7.71
C ALA A 72 -9.56 3.09 -7.32
N ALA A 73 -8.76 2.67 -8.31
CA ALA A 73 -7.51 1.97 -8.07
C ALA A 73 -6.51 2.81 -7.26
N ALA A 74 -6.32 4.08 -7.62
CA ALA A 74 -5.43 5.01 -6.92
C ALA A 74 -5.84 5.22 -5.45
N MET A 75 -7.14 5.41 -5.20
CA MET A 75 -7.68 5.56 -3.85
C MET A 75 -7.47 4.29 -3.02
N LEU A 76 -7.75 3.11 -3.58
CA LEU A 76 -7.56 1.84 -2.89
C LEU A 76 -6.09 1.61 -2.54
N VAL A 77 -5.17 1.78 -3.52
CA VAL A 77 -3.73 1.61 -3.30
C VAL A 77 -3.21 2.63 -2.28
N GLY A 78 -3.60 3.90 -2.41
CA GLY A 78 -3.20 4.96 -1.48
C GLY A 78 -3.66 4.70 -0.05
N ALA A 79 -4.92 4.24 0.12
CA ALA A 79 -5.45 3.87 1.43
C ALA A 79 -4.69 2.67 2.03
N ALA A 80 -4.47 1.62 1.24
CA ALA A 80 -3.74 0.43 1.68
C ALA A 80 -2.29 0.76 2.09
N LEU A 81 -1.58 1.56 1.30
CA LEU A 81 -0.21 2.01 1.62
C LEU A 81 -0.18 2.91 2.84
N GLY A 82 -1.16 3.80 3.02
CA GLY A 82 -1.28 4.64 4.21
C GLY A 82 -1.44 3.81 5.49
N VAL A 83 -2.33 2.81 5.46
CA VAL A 83 -2.53 1.89 6.59
C VAL A 83 -1.27 1.06 6.86
N ALA A 84 -0.65 0.48 5.82
CA ALA A 84 0.57 -0.30 5.96
C ALA A 84 1.73 0.53 6.55
N GLY A 85 1.87 1.79 6.12
CA GLY A 85 2.87 2.72 6.65
C GLY A 85 2.67 3.00 8.14
N VAL A 86 1.45 3.34 8.55
CA VAL A 86 1.13 3.59 9.98
C VAL A 86 1.37 2.35 10.83
N LEU A 87 0.96 1.17 10.36
CA LEU A 87 1.17 -0.08 11.09
C LEU A 87 2.65 -0.38 11.29
N LEU A 88 3.46 -0.20 10.25
CA LEU A 88 4.88 -0.48 10.35
C LEU A 88 5.62 0.54 11.23
N GLN A 89 5.26 1.82 11.12
CA GLN A 89 5.77 2.86 12.00
C GLN A 89 5.45 2.56 13.47
N ALA A 90 4.25 2.03 13.76
CA ALA A 90 3.85 1.59 15.10
C ALA A 90 4.64 0.36 15.57
N LEU A 91 4.83 -0.64 14.69
CA LEU A 91 5.56 -1.86 15.00
C LEU A 91 7.04 -1.61 15.32
N ILE A 92 7.71 -0.81 14.48
CA ILE A 92 9.13 -0.46 14.64
C ILE A 92 9.32 0.61 15.72
N ARG A 93 8.23 1.31 16.08
CA ARG A 93 8.25 2.49 16.96
C ARG A 93 9.21 3.57 16.41
N ASN A 94 9.22 3.71 15.09
CA ASN A 94 10.03 4.68 14.38
C ASN A 94 9.20 5.36 13.29
N PRO A 95 9.01 6.69 13.36
CA PRO A 95 8.24 7.43 12.35
C PRO A 95 8.88 7.41 10.95
N LEU A 96 10.15 7.00 10.83
CA LEU A 96 10.85 6.79 9.56
C LEU A 96 10.70 5.36 9.01
N GLY A 97 9.98 4.48 9.70
CA GLY A 97 9.73 3.12 9.23
C GLY A 97 8.85 3.12 7.98
N GLU A 98 9.28 2.43 6.93
CA GLU A 98 8.52 2.27 5.69
C GLU A 98 8.48 0.81 5.21
N PRO A 99 7.39 0.34 4.56
CA PRO A 99 7.20 -1.07 4.20
C PRO A 99 8.31 -1.72 3.38
N HIS A 100 9.08 -0.91 2.65
CA HIS A 100 10.20 -1.36 1.83
C HIS A 100 11.28 -2.10 2.61
N ILE A 101 11.46 -1.80 3.90
CA ILE A 101 12.54 -2.39 4.71
C ILE A 101 12.30 -3.85 5.09
N LEU A 102 11.10 -4.39 4.87
CA LEU A 102 10.73 -5.77 5.21
C LEU A 102 10.99 -6.78 4.09
N GLY A 103 11.50 -6.35 2.93
CA GLY A 103 11.71 -7.24 1.77
C GLY A 103 10.46 -7.63 1.01
N LEU A 104 9.29 -7.11 1.36
CA LEU A 104 8.05 -7.38 0.62
C LEU A 104 8.15 -6.92 -0.85
N ASN A 105 8.65 -5.69 -1.09
CA ASN A 105 8.77 -5.16 -2.45
C ASN A 105 9.83 -5.90 -3.27
N ALA A 106 11.01 -6.17 -2.68
CA ALA A 106 12.08 -6.90 -3.36
C ALA A 106 11.64 -8.33 -3.75
N GLY A 107 10.94 -9.03 -2.85
CA GLY A 107 10.39 -10.36 -3.12
C GLY A 107 9.32 -10.36 -4.21
N ALA A 108 8.40 -9.38 -4.18
CA ALA A 108 7.40 -9.20 -5.22
C ALA A 108 8.04 -8.97 -6.59
N ALA A 109 8.94 -8.00 -6.69
CA ALA A 109 9.60 -7.65 -7.94
C ALA A 109 10.41 -8.82 -8.51
N PHE A 110 11.23 -9.47 -7.68
CA PHE A 110 12.04 -10.61 -8.10
C PHE A 110 11.20 -11.76 -8.62
N SER A 111 10.11 -12.12 -7.92
CA SER A 111 9.26 -13.24 -8.34
C SER A 111 8.62 -13.02 -9.70
N VAL A 112 8.17 -11.79 -10.01
CA VAL A 112 7.57 -11.47 -11.30
C VAL A 112 8.65 -11.43 -12.38
N VAL A 113 9.79 -10.78 -12.13
CA VAL A 113 10.92 -10.75 -13.06
C VAL A 113 11.41 -12.16 -13.39
N LEU A 114 11.55 -13.03 -12.38
CA LEU A 114 11.96 -14.42 -12.56
C LEU A 114 10.91 -15.21 -13.35
N CYS A 115 9.63 -15.06 -13.01
CA CYS A 115 8.52 -15.70 -13.74
C CYS A 115 8.52 -15.29 -15.22
N THR A 116 8.77 -14.01 -15.51
CA THR A 116 8.88 -13.48 -16.88
C THR A 116 10.11 -14.02 -17.60
N ALA A 117 11.29 -14.02 -16.97
CA ALA A 117 12.52 -14.54 -17.56
C ALA A 117 12.44 -16.04 -17.87
N LEU A 118 11.70 -16.81 -17.06
CA LEU A 118 11.44 -18.23 -17.30
C LEU A 118 10.34 -18.49 -18.35
N GLY A 119 9.71 -17.44 -18.90
CA GLY A 119 8.64 -17.57 -19.89
C GLY A 119 7.36 -18.19 -19.34
N VAL A 120 7.14 -18.14 -18.02
CA VAL A 120 5.95 -18.71 -17.40
C VAL A 120 4.75 -17.81 -17.69
N ALA A 121 3.84 -18.30 -18.53
CA ALA A 121 2.63 -17.62 -18.94
C ALA A 121 1.39 -18.12 -18.19
N GLY A 122 0.33 -17.31 -18.18
CA GLY A 122 -0.99 -17.68 -17.64
C GLY A 122 -1.16 -17.53 -16.13
N LEU A 123 -0.08 -17.28 -15.38
CA LEU A 123 -0.17 -16.93 -13.96
C LEU A 123 -0.53 -15.45 -13.78
N SER A 124 -1.37 -15.16 -12.79
CA SER A 124 -1.65 -13.78 -12.40
C SER A 124 -0.40 -13.14 -11.79
N GLN A 125 0.12 -12.10 -12.44
CA GLN A 125 1.28 -11.34 -11.95
C GLN A 125 1.10 -10.85 -10.51
N SER A 126 -0.13 -10.47 -10.13
CA SER A 126 -0.44 -10.03 -8.77
C SER A 126 -0.31 -11.17 -7.74
N LEU A 127 -0.66 -12.40 -8.11
CA LEU A 127 -0.49 -13.57 -7.23
C LEU A 127 0.97 -13.98 -7.14
N VAL A 128 1.70 -13.94 -8.25
CA VAL A 128 3.15 -14.19 -8.27
C VAL A 128 3.86 -13.17 -7.38
N ALA A 129 3.57 -11.88 -7.53
CA ALA A 129 4.11 -10.81 -6.70
C ALA A 129 3.78 -11.00 -5.22
N ALA A 130 2.52 -11.30 -4.88
CA ALA A 130 2.11 -11.56 -3.51
C ALA A 130 2.83 -12.77 -2.91
N GLY A 131 2.99 -13.85 -3.69
CA GLY A 131 3.72 -15.05 -3.30
C GLY A 131 5.21 -14.77 -3.06
N GLY A 132 5.86 -14.02 -3.96
CA GLY A 132 7.24 -13.59 -3.80
C GLY A 132 7.48 -12.71 -2.59
N ALA A 133 6.58 -11.75 -2.35
CA ALA A 133 6.60 -10.90 -1.16
C ALA A 133 6.46 -11.74 0.12
N ALA A 134 5.49 -12.64 0.17
CA ALA A 134 5.25 -13.53 1.31
C ALA A 134 6.44 -14.47 1.55
N ALA A 135 7.04 -15.03 0.49
CA ALA A 135 8.20 -15.90 0.59
C ALA A 135 9.41 -15.16 1.16
N LEU A 136 9.74 -13.99 0.64
CA LEU A 136 10.89 -13.23 1.13
C LEU A 136 10.66 -12.72 2.56
N PHE A 137 9.45 -12.24 2.87
CA PHE A 137 9.10 -11.83 4.22
C PHE A 137 9.16 -13.01 5.21
N SER A 138 8.71 -14.20 4.81
CA SER A 138 8.80 -15.41 5.64
C SER A 138 10.26 -15.77 5.92
N LEU A 139 11.15 -15.61 4.92
CA LEU A 139 12.58 -15.82 5.10
C LEU A 139 13.19 -14.77 6.05
N VAL A 140 12.82 -13.50 5.92
CA VAL A 140 13.20 -12.44 6.87
C VAL A 140 12.78 -12.85 8.28
N MET A 141 11.55 -13.31 8.46
CA MET A 141 11.03 -13.70 9.76
C MET A 141 11.74 -14.92 10.34
N ALA A 142 11.99 -15.94 9.52
CA ALA A 142 12.73 -17.13 9.92
C ALA A 142 14.13 -16.77 10.43
N LEU A 143 14.89 -15.98 9.66
CA LEU A 143 16.24 -15.56 10.06
C LEU A 143 16.23 -14.62 11.28
N SER A 144 15.26 -13.73 11.37
CA SER A 144 15.14 -12.80 12.49
C SER A 144 14.74 -13.49 13.80
N SER A 145 14.03 -14.62 13.70
CA SER A 145 13.65 -15.46 14.83
C SER A 145 14.77 -16.39 15.30
N ALA A 146 15.81 -16.57 14.50
CA ALA A 146 16.93 -17.44 14.84
C ALA A 146 17.80 -16.87 15.96
N GLY A 147 18.36 -17.78 16.76
CA GLY A 147 19.31 -17.46 17.83
C GLY A 147 18.69 -17.03 19.16
N ARG A 148 19.56 -16.66 20.12
CA ARG A 148 19.13 -16.26 21.46
C ARG A 148 18.46 -14.87 21.40
N GLY A 149 17.39 -14.68 22.17
CA GLY A 149 16.67 -13.40 22.27
C GLY A 149 15.47 -13.22 21.33
N GLY A 150 15.09 -14.23 20.55
CA GLY A 150 13.87 -14.21 19.72
C GLY A 150 13.85 -13.10 18.66
N VAL A 151 12.65 -12.78 18.17
CA VAL A 151 12.40 -11.74 17.17
C VAL A 151 12.51 -10.37 17.83
N THR A 152 13.33 -9.48 17.26
CA THR A 152 13.42 -8.08 17.67
C THR A 152 13.23 -7.16 16.45
N PRO A 153 12.69 -5.94 16.61
CA PRO A 153 12.53 -5.00 15.50
C PRO A 153 13.84 -4.70 14.75
N LEU A 154 14.96 -4.65 15.49
CA LEU A 154 16.29 -4.45 14.91
C LEU A 154 16.72 -5.64 14.04
N LYS A 155 16.54 -6.88 14.51
CA LYS A 155 16.85 -8.08 13.70
C LYS A 155 16.01 -8.12 12.43
N VAL A 156 14.70 -7.89 12.55
CA VAL A 156 13.78 -7.88 11.40
C VAL A 156 14.20 -6.84 10.37
N THR A 157 14.55 -5.64 10.82
CA THR A 157 14.98 -4.56 9.93
C THR A 157 16.30 -4.89 9.24
N LEU A 158 17.31 -5.39 9.97
CA LEU A 158 18.62 -5.74 9.40
C LEU A 158 18.53 -6.92 8.42
N CYS A 159 17.82 -7.98 8.78
CA CYS A 159 17.56 -9.12 7.89
C CYS A 159 16.77 -8.68 6.65
N GLY A 160 15.74 -7.85 6.84
CA GLY A 160 14.94 -7.29 5.77
C GLY A 160 15.77 -6.52 4.74
N VAL A 161 16.58 -5.56 5.19
CA VAL A 161 17.46 -4.77 4.31
C VAL A 161 18.49 -5.65 3.60
N ALA A 162 19.15 -6.57 4.32
CA ALA A 162 20.17 -7.44 3.75
C ALA A 162 19.60 -8.38 2.66
N LEU A 163 18.48 -9.05 2.95
CA LEU A 163 17.83 -9.94 1.99
C LEU A 163 17.24 -9.16 0.82
N SER A 164 16.69 -7.97 1.05
CA SER A 164 16.19 -7.09 -0.02
C SER A 164 17.30 -6.72 -0.99
N ALA A 165 18.47 -6.34 -0.49
CA ALA A 165 19.63 -6.00 -1.32
C ALA A 165 20.10 -7.20 -2.14
N MET A 166 20.22 -8.37 -1.51
CA MET A 166 20.57 -9.62 -2.19
C MET A 166 19.58 -9.94 -3.32
N VAL A 167 18.28 -9.97 -3.03
CA VAL A 167 17.23 -10.29 -4.02
C VAL A 167 17.13 -9.23 -5.12
N SER A 168 17.35 -7.96 -4.78
CA SER A 168 17.41 -6.88 -5.78
C SER A 168 18.61 -7.03 -6.71
N SER A 169 19.77 -7.48 -6.21
CA SER A 169 20.92 -7.77 -7.07
C SER A 169 20.67 -8.94 -8.02
N LEU A 170 19.94 -9.98 -7.59
CA LEU A 170 19.51 -11.08 -8.46
C LEU A 170 18.52 -10.60 -9.53
N THR A 171 17.58 -9.74 -9.14
CA THR A 171 16.65 -9.09 -10.07
C THR A 171 17.42 -8.29 -11.13
N ALA A 172 18.38 -7.48 -10.71
CA ALA A 172 19.23 -6.69 -11.61
C ALA A 172 20.06 -7.58 -12.54
N ALA A 173 20.64 -8.67 -12.02
CA ALA A 173 21.40 -9.63 -12.83
C ALA A 173 20.54 -10.24 -13.94
N ILE A 174 19.31 -10.65 -13.64
CA ILE A 174 18.36 -11.17 -14.65
C ILE A 174 18.09 -10.12 -15.72
N LEU A 175 17.76 -8.88 -15.33
CA LEU A 175 17.43 -7.81 -16.27
C LEU A 175 18.63 -7.41 -17.15
N ILE A 176 19.86 -7.51 -16.63
CA ILE A 176 21.07 -7.24 -17.42
C ILE A 176 21.36 -8.36 -18.42
N LEU A 177 21.10 -9.61 -18.04
CA LEU A 177 21.38 -10.78 -18.86
C LEU A 177 20.29 -11.04 -19.92
N ASP A 178 19.07 -10.55 -19.70
CA ASP A 178 17.92 -10.73 -20.59
C ASP A 178 17.25 -9.39 -20.94
N GLU A 179 17.62 -8.86 -22.11
CA GLU A 179 17.07 -7.62 -22.66
C GLU A 179 15.55 -7.69 -22.88
N GLN A 180 15.01 -8.85 -23.25
CA GLN A 180 13.57 -8.99 -23.49
C GLN A 180 12.80 -8.86 -22.18
N THR A 181 13.26 -9.53 -21.13
CA THR A 181 12.68 -9.37 -19.79
C THR A 181 12.84 -7.94 -19.27
N LEU A 182 13.98 -7.29 -19.50
CA LEU A 182 14.17 -5.89 -19.13
C LEU A 182 13.12 -4.98 -19.77
N LEU A 183 12.92 -5.09 -21.08
CA LEU A 183 11.95 -4.26 -21.81
C LEU A 183 10.51 -4.53 -21.35
N ALA A 184 10.16 -5.80 -21.10
CA ALA A 184 8.85 -6.17 -20.59
C ALA A 184 8.59 -5.65 -19.16
N MET A 185 9.62 -5.67 -18.30
CA MET A 185 9.49 -5.34 -16.87
C MET A 185 9.76 -3.88 -16.53
N ARG A 186 10.32 -3.10 -17.45
CA ARG A 186 10.68 -1.68 -17.23
C ARG A 186 9.53 -0.84 -16.68
N THR A 187 8.35 -0.92 -17.30
CA THR A 187 7.17 -0.15 -16.88
C THR A 187 6.54 -0.74 -15.61
N TRP A 188 6.56 -2.06 -15.48
CA TRP A 188 6.02 -2.75 -14.33
C TRP A 188 6.78 -2.42 -13.04
N LEU A 189 8.11 -2.36 -13.10
CA LEU A 189 8.97 -2.06 -11.94
C LEU A 189 8.84 -0.61 -11.44
N VAL A 190 8.51 0.33 -12.32
CA VAL A 190 8.22 1.73 -11.93
C VAL A 190 6.82 1.85 -11.30
N GLY A 191 5.88 1.00 -11.74
CA GLY A 191 4.49 1.03 -11.32
C GLY A 191 3.64 2.03 -12.11
N ASP A 192 2.45 1.60 -12.50
CA ASP A 192 1.45 2.42 -13.20
C ASP A 192 0.03 1.91 -12.90
N LEU A 193 -0.96 2.77 -13.08
CA LEU A 193 -2.38 2.48 -12.99
C LEU A 193 -3.06 2.47 -14.38
N ALA A 194 -2.31 2.37 -15.48
CA ALA A 194 -2.88 2.07 -16.79
C ALA A 194 -3.28 0.59 -16.91
N GLY A 195 -4.19 0.29 -17.85
CA GLY A 195 -4.65 -1.08 -18.09
C GLY A 195 -5.37 -1.73 -16.89
N MET A 196 -5.95 -0.91 -16.01
CA MET A 196 -6.79 -1.38 -14.91
C MET A 196 -8.13 -1.89 -15.43
N SER A 197 -8.70 -2.84 -14.70
CA SER A 197 -10.06 -3.37 -14.90
C SER A 197 -10.78 -3.38 -13.55
N TRP A 198 -12.10 -3.28 -13.55
CA TRP A 198 -12.90 -3.43 -12.32
C TRP A 198 -12.64 -4.77 -11.63
N GLU A 199 -12.30 -5.80 -12.42
CA GLU A 199 -11.88 -7.10 -11.92
C GLU A 199 -10.63 -7.01 -11.04
N LYS A 200 -9.56 -6.34 -11.52
CA LYS A 200 -8.32 -6.15 -10.75
C LYS A 200 -8.58 -5.36 -9.47
N VAL A 201 -9.40 -4.31 -9.54
CA VAL A 201 -9.77 -3.51 -8.36
C VAL A 201 -10.52 -4.36 -7.34
N ARG A 202 -11.49 -5.19 -7.77
CA ARG A 202 -12.23 -6.10 -6.90
C ARG A 202 -11.33 -7.16 -6.26
N GLN A 203 -10.40 -7.73 -7.04
CA GLN A 203 -9.42 -8.70 -6.55
C GLN A 203 -8.48 -8.09 -5.50
N ALA A 204 -8.08 -6.83 -5.65
CA ALA A 204 -7.27 -6.12 -4.67
C ALA A 204 -8.06 -5.66 -3.43
N LEU A 205 -9.36 -5.41 -3.58
CA LEU A 205 -10.21 -4.91 -2.49
C LEU A 205 -10.33 -5.93 -1.34
N LEU A 206 -10.55 -7.20 -1.66
CA LEU A 206 -10.70 -8.27 -0.66
C LEU A 206 -9.50 -8.38 0.31
N PRO A 207 -8.25 -8.59 -0.15
CA PRO A 207 -7.10 -8.68 0.74
C PRO A 207 -6.83 -7.35 1.47
N SER A 208 -7.11 -6.21 0.84
CA SER A 208 -6.97 -4.89 1.48
C SER A 208 -7.92 -4.73 2.66
N LEU A 209 -9.19 -5.11 2.50
CA LEU A 209 -10.18 -5.08 3.57
C LEU A 209 -9.83 -6.04 4.70
N VAL A 210 -9.40 -7.26 4.37
CA VAL A 210 -8.93 -8.23 5.37
C VAL A 210 -7.77 -7.65 6.18
N GLY A 211 -6.78 -7.05 5.51
CA GLY A 211 -5.65 -6.39 6.18
C GLY A 211 -6.08 -5.27 7.12
N VAL A 212 -7.01 -4.41 6.68
CA VAL A 212 -7.55 -3.31 7.51
C VAL A 212 -8.33 -3.84 8.71
N VAL A 213 -9.15 -4.88 8.53
CA VAL A 213 -9.93 -5.50 9.62
C VAL A 213 -9.01 -6.12 10.67
N LEU A 214 -7.99 -6.88 10.22
CA LEU A 214 -7.01 -7.48 11.12
C LEU A 214 -6.23 -6.41 11.90
N ALA A 215 -5.79 -5.35 11.24
CA ALA A 215 -5.14 -4.21 11.87
C ALA A 215 -6.04 -3.50 12.90
N GLY A 216 -7.32 -3.30 12.58
CA GLY A 216 -8.31 -2.72 13.49
C GLY A 216 -8.55 -3.58 14.73
N SER A 217 -8.57 -4.91 14.58
CA SER A 217 -8.78 -5.83 15.70
C SER A 217 -7.65 -5.81 16.73
N ASP A 218 -6.39 -5.65 16.28
CA ASP A 218 -5.22 -5.63 17.16
C ASP A 218 -5.09 -4.30 17.91
N SER A 219 -5.41 -3.18 17.24
CA SER A 219 -5.42 -1.85 17.86
C SER A 219 -6.47 -1.70 18.95
N ALA A 220 -7.66 -2.29 18.78
CA ALA A 220 -8.66 -2.36 19.85
C ALA A 220 -8.13 -3.14 21.07
N GLY A 221 -7.43 -4.27 20.86
CA GLY A 221 -6.81 -5.04 21.94
C GLY A 221 -5.72 -4.28 22.70
N ALA A 222 -4.92 -3.48 22.00
CA ALA A 222 -3.87 -2.64 22.61
C ALA A 222 -4.43 -1.50 23.47
N GLU A 223 -5.56 -0.90 23.08
CA GLU A 223 -6.25 0.15 23.86
C GLU A 223 -6.87 -0.42 25.14
N TYR A 224 -7.39 -1.66 25.11
CA TYR A 224 -7.87 -2.36 26.31
C TYR A 224 -6.74 -2.75 27.28
N SER A 225 -5.56 -3.11 26.78
CA SER A 225 -4.39 -3.44 27.60
C SER A 225 -3.69 -2.19 28.17
N GLY A 226 -3.85 -1.04 27.51
CA GLY A 226 -3.31 0.26 27.92
C GLY A 226 -4.15 1.06 28.91
N ALA A 227 -5.29 0.52 29.39
CA ALA A 227 -6.08 1.14 30.44
C ALA A 227 -5.25 1.21 31.74
N ARG A 228 -4.61 2.36 31.95
CA ARG A 228 -3.94 2.69 33.22
C ARG A 228 -4.91 2.43 34.36
N ARG A 229 -4.54 1.53 35.26
CA ARG A 229 -5.10 1.54 36.60
C ARG A 229 -4.90 2.96 37.20
N PRO A 230 -5.86 3.47 37.97
CA PRO A 230 -5.79 4.82 38.56
C PRO A 230 -4.60 5.02 39.52
N ASP A 231 -3.84 3.98 39.83
CA ASP A 231 -2.64 3.96 40.69
C ASP A 231 -1.32 4.22 39.93
N GLY A 232 -1.33 4.35 38.60
CA GLY A 232 -0.16 4.78 37.83
C GLY A 232 0.96 3.74 37.68
N LEU A 233 0.72 2.48 38.07
CA LEU A 233 1.67 1.39 37.86
C LEU A 233 1.38 0.67 36.53
N TRP A 234 2.40 0.54 35.69
CA TRP A 234 2.34 -0.25 34.48
C TRP A 234 2.20 -1.73 34.85
N VAL A 235 1.15 -2.40 34.37
CA VAL A 235 1.08 -3.87 34.41
C VAL A 235 2.12 -4.38 33.41
N GLY A 236 3.14 -5.07 33.93
CA GLY A 236 4.40 -5.31 33.24
C GLY A 236 4.34 -6.15 31.97
N ARG A 237 5.44 -6.09 31.22
CA ARG A 237 6.53 -7.08 31.40
C ARG A 237 7.84 -6.35 31.59
#